data_AF-A0A549YEN2-F1
#
_entry.id   AF-A0A549YEN2-F1
#
_cell.length_a   1.000
_cell.length_b   1.000
_cell.length_c   1.000
_cell.angle_alpha   90.00
_cell.angle_beta   90.00
_cell.angle_gamma   90.00
#
_symmetry.space_group_name_H-M   'P 1'
#
loop_
_entity.id
_entity.type
_entity.pdbx_description
1 polymer ?
#
loop_
_entity_poly.entity_id
_entity_poly.type
_entity_poly.pdbx_seq_one_letter_code
_entity_poly.pdbx_strand_id
1 'polypeptide(L)'
;MLHSTSEVTIMIYELKVTLKDVGTQVRRNIQIDGNTTFYDLHRVLQVAFDWENYHLHSFFVNKSNGKRMEHVEISREQQDDFTDFLGMREIYNEKEELLADWLRMPDDKLTYVYDFGDNWNHEIKFTKKLKPKQGVVYPHCTGAKNIAPDEDTRGEVLMGDVDLTHPDTSGNELTEEVNEEFRFQLKDMLSTSEQLSDDNDCWPDVLAKAKEFLRRKPWEGMSDEHIFAVTDPVTSERVYCSVLGGGGEMFGLVVYIGKEGYASLIDSLMDGEPNFEFIVQQRNLLLSFEDREDLEKSDYNLVKSYDIPFRGRKSWPSFRSYKPGYYPWVLDNEEARLMLLALEQTMQVYNELLNGLEMPDLIADESVLERVPHEENGALRFYNQVVELEDNPEVELESDVPLAISELDLKRVEKIARIPATIEFSMEYVDMPVQNEPEERPAFPILALAVERTQGLAVYQDLVTGDEGPSVWQNQFINMITAMEGIPETILVDEKTAHYLKPLITKLKLNVDVEDELPLVRQVINMVHESLLSD
;
A
#
# COMPACT_ATOMS: atom_id res chain seq x y z
N MET A 1 -8.74 37.54 -11.42
CA MET A 1 -9.84 36.54 -11.37
C MET A 1 -9.33 35.39 -10.53
N LEU A 2 -9.94 35.21 -9.36
CA LEU A 2 -9.61 34.18 -8.40
C LEU A 2 -9.98 32.82 -9.01
N HIS A 3 -9.01 31.91 -9.13
CA HIS A 3 -9.30 30.51 -9.41
C HIS A 3 -9.64 29.86 -8.06
N SER A 4 -10.92 29.54 -7.90
CA SER A 4 -11.46 28.75 -6.79
C SER A 4 -10.97 27.32 -6.95
N THR A 5 -9.99 26.91 -6.15
CA THR A 5 -9.69 25.48 -5.94
C THR A 5 -10.84 24.91 -5.11
N SER A 6 -11.68 24.10 -5.75
CA SER A 6 -12.80 23.41 -5.10
C SER A 6 -12.25 22.42 -4.07
N GLU A 7 -12.53 22.64 -2.79
CA GLU A 7 -12.43 21.59 -1.77
C GLU A 7 -13.26 20.38 -2.25
N VAL A 8 -12.66 19.20 -2.38
CA VAL A 8 -13.42 17.95 -2.58
C VAL A 8 -14.24 17.77 -1.31
N THR A 9 -15.51 18.15 -1.40
CA THR A 9 -16.43 18.08 -0.28
C THR A 9 -16.97 16.66 -0.25
N ILE A 10 -16.52 15.84 0.70
CA ILE A 10 -17.07 14.50 0.91
C ILE A 10 -18.56 14.65 1.24
N MET A 11 -19.40 13.97 0.47
CA MET A 11 -20.84 13.99 0.62
C MET A 11 -21.32 12.56 0.83
N ILE A 12 -22.00 12.33 1.94
CA ILE A 12 -22.57 11.04 2.28
C ILE A 12 -23.89 10.86 1.56
N TYR A 13 -24.06 9.72 0.89
CA TYR A 13 -25.22 9.36 0.13
C TYR A 13 -26.11 8.47 0.99
N GLU A 14 -27.37 8.86 1.17
CA GLU A 14 -28.37 8.01 1.81
C GLU A 14 -29.09 7.18 0.74
N LEU A 15 -28.79 5.89 0.73
CA LEU A 15 -29.35 4.89 -0.16
C LEU A 15 -30.42 4.07 0.56
N LYS A 16 -31.54 3.83 -0.13
CA LYS A 16 -32.54 2.87 0.29
C LYS A 16 -32.45 1.65 -0.62
N VAL A 17 -32.05 0.53 -0.07
CA VAL A 17 -31.89 -0.74 -0.78
C VAL A 17 -33.05 -1.66 -0.40
N THR A 18 -33.78 -2.14 -1.39
CA THR A 18 -34.94 -3.03 -1.19
C THR A 18 -34.79 -4.27 -2.06
N LEU A 19 -34.73 -5.45 -1.44
CA LEU A 19 -34.77 -6.72 -2.15
C LEU A 19 -36.20 -6.96 -2.68
N LYS A 20 -36.31 -7.27 -3.96
CA LYS A 20 -37.58 -7.45 -4.67
C LYS A 20 -37.97 -8.92 -4.75
N ASP A 21 -39.26 -9.13 -4.97
CA ASP A 21 -39.83 -10.43 -5.33
C ASP A 21 -39.60 -11.56 -4.30
N VAL A 22 -39.56 -11.19 -3.01
CA VAL A 22 -39.42 -12.13 -1.87
C VAL A 22 -40.65 -12.17 -0.95
N GLY A 23 -41.77 -11.55 -1.34
CA GLY A 23 -43.03 -11.56 -0.58
C GLY A 23 -43.06 -10.74 0.72
N THR A 24 -41.89 -10.54 1.34
CA THR A 24 -41.66 -9.79 2.57
C THR A 24 -40.83 -8.53 2.28
N GLN A 25 -41.05 -7.44 3.01
CA GLN A 25 -40.29 -6.21 2.80
C GLN A 25 -38.91 -6.31 3.46
N VAL A 26 -37.92 -6.82 2.72
CA VAL A 26 -36.50 -6.83 3.13
C VAL A 26 -35.83 -5.54 2.64
N ARG A 27 -35.27 -4.75 3.57
CA ARG A 27 -34.75 -3.40 3.26
C ARG A 27 -33.58 -3.02 4.15
N ARG A 28 -32.65 -2.23 3.60
CA ARG A 28 -31.58 -1.52 4.32
C ARG A 28 -31.57 -0.04 3.91
N ASN A 29 -31.38 0.87 4.86
CA ASN A 29 -31.11 2.28 4.61
C ASN A 29 -29.63 2.53 4.94
N ILE A 30 -28.80 2.69 3.92
CA ILE A 30 -27.34 2.74 4.05
C ILE A 30 -26.87 4.16 3.74
N GLN A 31 -26.04 4.70 4.61
CA GLN A 31 -25.27 5.91 4.38
C GLN A 31 -23.87 5.51 3.95
N ILE A 32 -23.39 6.02 2.83
CA ILE A 32 -22.12 5.64 2.22
C ILE A 32 -21.43 6.85 1.58
N ASP A 33 -20.12 6.81 1.36
CA ASP A 33 -19.44 7.87 0.62
C ASP A 33 -19.99 7.95 -0.82
N GLY A 34 -20.24 9.16 -1.31
CA GLY A 34 -20.57 9.39 -2.71
C GLY A 34 -19.43 9.00 -3.65
N ASN A 35 -18.18 8.96 -3.18
CA ASN A 35 -17.02 8.53 -3.95
C ASN A 35 -16.75 7.03 -3.85
N THR A 36 -17.66 6.23 -3.29
CA THR A 36 -17.56 4.77 -3.32
C THR A 36 -17.74 4.25 -4.75
N THR A 37 -16.88 3.31 -5.15
CA THR A 37 -16.98 2.60 -6.43
C THR A 37 -18.19 1.64 -6.44
N PHE A 38 -18.64 1.20 -7.62
CA PHE A 38 -19.68 0.17 -7.70
C PHE A 38 -19.22 -1.19 -7.18
N TYR A 39 -17.91 -1.50 -7.29
CA TYR A 39 -17.29 -2.68 -6.69
C TYR A 39 -17.38 -2.66 -5.16
N ASP A 40 -17.06 -1.53 -4.54
CA ASP A 40 -17.13 -1.39 -3.09
C ASP A 40 -18.58 -1.37 -2.62
N LEU A 41 -19.50 -0.72 -3.37
CA LEU A 41 -20.93 -0.81 -3.10
C LEU A 41 -21.41 -2.27 -3.12
N HIS A 42 -20.94 -3.09 -4.05
CA HIS A 42 -21.26 -4.51 -4.08
C HIS A 42 -20.86 -5.21 -2.77
N ARG A 43 -19.63 -5.00 -2.27
CA ARG A 43 -19.18 -5.56 -0.98
C ARG A 43 -20.06 -5.07 0.18
N VAL A 44 -20.43 -3.78 0.19
CA VAL A 44 -21.36 -3.24 1.19
C VAL A 44 -22.71 -3.94 1.15
N LEU A 45 -23.23 -4.24 -0.04
CA LEU A 45 -24.50 -4.94 -0.21
C LEU A 45 -24.43 -6.40 0.25
N GLN A 46 -23.32 -7.10 -0.02
CA GLN A 46 -23.10 -8.47 0.46
C GLN A 46 -23.17 -8.52 1.99
N VAL A 47 -22.43 -7.65 2.67
CA VAL A 47 -22.46 -7.56 4.14
C VAL A 47 -23.84 -7.13 4.66
N ALA A 48 -24.48 -6.15 4.01
CA ALA A 48 -25.77 -5.63 4.49
C ALA A 48 -26.91 -6.65 4.39
N PHE A 49 -26.78 -7.64 3.50
CA PHE A 49 -27.76 -8.70 3.27
C PHE A 49 -27.27 -10.08 3.75
N ASP A 50 -26.15 -10.13 4.48
CA ASP A 50 -25.60 -11.36 5.08
C ASP A 50 -25.33 -12.46 4.03
N TRP A 51 -24.61 -12.08 2.97
CA TRP A 51 -24.27 -12.92 1.82
C TRP A 51 -22.76 -13.08 1.64
N GLU A 52 -22.38 -14.16 0.96
CA GLU A 52 -21.04 -14.75 0.97
C GLU A 52 -20.23 -14.46 -0.30
N ASN A 53 -20.83 -13.74 -1.26
CA ASN A 53 -20.19 -13.32 -2.50
C ASN A 53 -19.71 -14.48 -3.39
N TYR A 54 -20.45 -15.58 -3.47
CA TYR A 54 -20.12 -16.72 -4.32
C TYR A 54 -20.54 -16.57 -5.79
N HIS A 55 -21.44 -15.64 -6.09
CA HIS A 55 -22.07 -15.53 -7.40
C HIS A 55 -21.73 -14.25 -8.16
N LEU A 56 -21.96 -14.26 -9.47
CA LEU A 56 -21.80 -13.08 -10.32
C LEU A 56 -22.85 -12.01 -10.00
N HIS A 57 -22.51 -10.75 -10.27
CA HIS A 57 -23.40 -9.61 -10.10
C HIS A 57 -23.24 -8.55 -11.19
N SER A 58 -24.24 -7.66 -11.27
CA SER A 58 -24.20 -6.49 -12.14
C SER A 58 -25.12 -5.38 -11.61
N PHE A 59 -24.81 -4.13 -11.95
CA PHE A 59 -25.65 -2.97 -11.68
C PHE A 59 -26.25 -2.41 -12.96
N PHE A 60 -27.55 -2.16 -12.96
CA PHE A 60 -28.24 -1.48 -14.05
C PHE A 60 -28.67 -0.10 -13.63
N VAL A 61 -28.21 0.94 -14.34
CA VAL A 61 -28.62 2.31 -14.07
C VAL A 61 -30.01 2.52 -14.69
N ASN A 62 -31.04 2.69 -13.85
CA ASN A 62 -32.40 2.89 -14.34
C ASN A 62 -32.75 4.37 -14.47
N LYS A 63 -32.18 5.22 -13.60
CA LYS A 63 -32.41 6.66 -13.59
C LYS A 63 -31.20 7.37 -12.99
N SER A 64 -30.65 8.34 -13.73
CA SER A 64 -29.51 9.16 -13.32
C SER A 64 -29.77 10.63 -13.68
N ASN A 65 -29.42 11.53 -12.77
CA ASN A 65 -29.60 12.97 -12.93
C ASN A 65 -31.05 13.35 -13.32
N GLY A 66 -32.03 12.68 -12.71
CA GLY A 66 -33.46 12.88 -12.98
C GLY A 66 -33.97 12.27 -14.30
N LYS A 67 -33.11 11.69 -15.13
CA LYS A 67 -33.47 11.11 -16.44
C LYS A 67 -33.49 9.59 -16.39
N ARG A 68 -34.47 8.99 -17.09
CA ARG A 68 -34.48 7.55 -17.29
C ARG A 68 -33.28 7.16 -18.16
N MET A 69 -32.59 6.12 -17.73
CA MET A 69 -31.48 5.50 -18.46
C MET A 69 -31.97 4.16 -19.00
N GLU A 70 -31.53 3.80 -20.20
CA GLU A 70 -31.80 2.52 -20.83
C GLU A 70 -30.46 1.96 -21.31
N HIS A 71 -30.27 0.65 -21.15
CA HIS A 71 -29.07 -0.05 -21.66
C HIS A 71 -27.74 0.34 -21.01
N VAL A 72 -27.74 0.88 -19.78
CA VAL A 72 -26.52 1.17 -19.01
C VAL A 72 -26.31 0.11 -17.93
N GLU A 73 -25.17 -0.55 -18.01
CA GLU A 73 -24.74 -1.64 -17.14
C GLU A 73 -23.36 -1.31 -16.54
N ILE A 74 -23.15 -1.61 -15.26
CA ILE A 74 -21.87 -1.42 -14.55
C ILE A 74 -21.52 -2.78 -13.91
N SER A 75 -20.40 -3.37 -14.33
CA SER A 75 -20.05 -4.76 -13.98
C SER A 75 -18.54 -5.02 -13.97
N ARG A 76 -18.12 -6.24 -13.58
CA ARG A 76 -16.72 -6.66 -13.44
C ARG A 76 -15.99 -6.90 -14.76
N GLU A 77 -16.70 -7.28 -15.82
CA GLU A 77 -16.09 -7.74 -17.06
C GLU A 77 -15.72 -6.59 -17.99
N GLN A 78 -14.47 -6.59 -18.48
CA GLN A 78 -14.06 -5.76 -19.60
C GLN A 78 -14.62 -6.33 -20.91
N GLN A 79 -15.24 -5.45 -21.71
CA GLN A 79 -15.63 -5.55 -23.12
C GLN A 79 -15.52 -6.95 -23.77
N ASP A 80 -16.66 -7.64 -23.87
CA ASP A 80 -16.84 -8.61 -24.97
C ASP A 80 -17.03 -7.82 -26.28
N ASP A 81 -15.96 -7.76 -27.10
CA ASP A 81 -15.87 -7.09 -28.41
C ASP A 81 -17.09 -7.33 -29.32
N PHE A 82 -17.82 -8.43 -29.10
CA PHE A 82 -18.99 -8.80 -29.88
C PHE A 82 -20.25 -7.96 -29.56
N THR A 83 -20.39 -7.47 -28.33
CA THR A 83 -21.58 -6.71 -27.89
C THR A 83 -21.47 -5.22 -28.22
N ASP A 84 -20.25 -4.67 -28.16
CA ASP A 84 -19.93 -3.29 -28.55
C ASP A 84 -20.15 -3.04 -30.04
N PHE A 85 -19.89 -4.06 -30.89
CA PHE A 85 -20.08 -3.95 -32.35
C PHE A 85 -21.54 -3.69 -32.77
N LEU A 86 -22.52 -4.03 -31.91
CA LEU A 86 -23.95 -3.82 -32.16
C LEU A 86 -24.53 -2.59 -31.42
N GLY A 87 -23.75 -1.92 -30.56
CA GLY A 87 -24.18 -0.72 -29.83
C GLY A 87 -25.43 -0.92 -28.97
N MET A 88 -25.63 -2.13 -28.43
CA MET A 88 -26.88 -2.49 -27.72
C MET A 88 -26.85 -2.25 -26.21
N ARG A 89 -25.68 -2.05 -25.60
CA ARG A 89 -25.48 -1.72 -24.17
C ARG A 89 -24.21 -0.89 -23.95
N GLU A 90 -24.29 0.10 -23.07
CA GLU A 90 -23.15 0.83 -22.53
C GLU A 90 -22.71 0.09 -21.25
N ILE A 91 -21.53 -0.51 -21.26
CA ILE A 91 -20.97 -1.27 -20.13
C ILE A 91 -19.81 -0.47 -19.55
N TYR A 92 -19.86 -0.22 -18.24
CA TYR A 92 -18.81 0.47 -17.50
C TYR A 92 -18.19 -0.44 -16.44
N ASN A 93 -16.92 -0.17 -16.11
CA ASN A 93 -16.17 -0.95 -15.12
C ASN A 93 -16.56 -0.54 -13.69
N GLU A 94 -17.02 -1.50 -12.90
CA GLU A 94 -17.45 -1.25 -11.52
C GLU A 94 -16.36 -0.73 -10.58
N LYS A 95 -15.09 -0.94 -10.90
CA LYS A 95 -13.95 -0.44 -10.11
C LYS A 95 -13.59 1.02 -10.42
N GLU A 96 -14.07 1.55 -11.53
CA GLU A 96 -13.74 2.89 -12.02
C GLU A 96 -14.90 3.88 -11.79
N GLU A 97 -16.14 3.40 -11.94
CA GLU A 97 -17.32 4.25 -11.79
C GLU A 97 -17.64 4.54 -10.33
N LEU A 98 -17.87 5.82 -9.99
CA LEU A 98 -18.23 6.26 -8.65
C LEU A 98 -19.74 6.48 -8.50
N LEU A 99 -20.27 6.27 -7.30
CA LEU A 99 -21.69 6.57 -7.02
C LEU A 99 -22.06 8.02 -7.35
N ALA A 100 -21.15 8.97 -7.13
CA ALA A 100 -21.37 10.39 -7.38
C ALA A 100 -21.57 10.72 -8.85
N ASP A 101 -21.02 9.91 -9.76
CA ASP A 101 -21.18 10.09 -11.20
C ASP A 101 -22.59 9.71 -11.67
N TRP A 102 -23.23 8.77 -10.99
CA TRP A 102 -24.51 8.21 -11.42
C TRP A 102 -25.70 8.66 -10.56
N LEU A 103 -25.52 8.86 -9.26
CA LEU A 103 -26.57 9.24 -8.31
C LEU A 103 -26.46 10.72 -7.97
N ARG A 104 -27.09 11.58 -8.77
CA ARG A 104 -26.93 13.05 -8.68
C ARG A 104 -28.13 13.74 -8.06
N MET A 105 -29.34 13.22 -8.28
CA MET A 105 -30.61 13.80 -7.83
C MET A 105 -31.43 12.81 -7.00
N PRO A 106 -32.14 13.27 -5.96
CA PRO A 106 -33.12 12.44 -5.26
C PRO A 106 -34.04 11.70 -6.25
N ASP A 107 -34.34 10.45 -5.94
CA ASP A 107 -35.04 9.50 -6.81
C ASP A 107 -34.25 8.95 -8.00
N ASP A 108 -32.95 9.24 -8.15
CA ASP A 108 -32.07 8.43 -9.00
C ASP A 108 -32.05 6.98 -8.48
N LYS A 109 -31.94 6.03 -9.41
CA LYS A 109 -32.27 4.62 -9.16
C LYS A 109 -31.35 3.68 -9.93
N LEU A 110 -30.89 2.65 -9.23
CA LEU A 110 -30.13 1.53 -9.75
C LEU A 110 -30.86 0.22 -9.42
N THR A 111 -30.58 -0.83 -10.18
CA THR A 111 -30.91 -2.21 -9.84
C THR A 111 -29.62 -2.99 -9.69
N TYR A 112 -29.38 -3.57 -8.52
CA TYR A 112 -28.27 -4.50 -8.29
C TYR A 112 -28.79 -5.93 -8.39
N VAL A 113 -28.27 -6.68 -9.35
CA VAL A 113 -28.61 -8.08 -9.59
C VAL A 113 -27.47 -8.94 -9.05
N TYR A 114 -27.77 -9.80 -8.10
CA TYR A 114 -26.83 -10.76 -7.52
C TYR A 114 -27.32 -12.19 -7.79
N ASP A 115 -26.38 -13.06 -8.15
CA ASP A 115 -26.61 -14.40 -8.66
C ASP A 115 -27.50 -14.43 -9.90
N PHE A 116 -26.93 -14.67 -11.07
CA PHE A 116 -27.70 -14.76 -12.32
C PHE A 116 -28.54 -16.04 -12.42
N GLY A 117 -28.30 -17.02 -11.55
CA GLY A 117 -29.16 -18.19 -11.37
C GLY A 117 -30.46 -17.81 -10.65
N ASP A 118 -30.35 -17.43 -9.38
CA ASP A 118 -31.51 -17.08 -8.54
C ASP A 118 -32.07 -15.68 -8.79
N ASN A 119 -31.33 -14.82 -9.49
CA ASN A 119 -31.72 -13.48 -9.93
C ASN A 119 -32.20 -12.58 -8.78
N TRP A 120 -31.38 -12.40 -7.74
CA TRP A 120 -31.68 -11.52 -6.61
C TRP A 120 -31.60 -10.05 -7.00
N ASN A 121 -32.77 -9.42 -7.13
CA ASN A 121 -32.91 -8.04 -7.60
C ASN A 121 -33.08 -7.06 -6.43
N HIS A 122 -32.12 -6.14 -6.28
CA HIS A 122 -32.16 -5.07 -5.30
C HIS A 122 -32.44 -3.75 -6.00
N GLU A 123 -33.53 -3.10 -5.64
CA GLU A 123 -33.75 -1.72 -6.03
C GLU A 123 -32.99 -0.81 -5.06
N ILE A 124 -32.04 -0.05 -5.60
CA ILE A 124 -31.26 0.95 -4.86
C ILE A 124 -31.79 2.33 -5.26
N LYS A 125 -32.30 3.07 -4.29
CA LYS A 125 -32.83 4.41 -4.50
C LYS A 125 -32.00 5.45 -3.75
N PHE A 126 -31.47 6.42 -4.48
CA PHE A 126 -30.79 7.55 -3.89
C PHE A 126 -31.79 8.53 -3.29
N THR A 127 -31.62 8.84 -2.01
CA THR A 127 -32.58 9.67 -1.26
C THR A 127 -32.10 11.11 -1.15
N LYS A 128 -30.87 11.33 -0.66
CA LYS A 128 -30.30 12.68 -0.45
C LYS A 128 -28.79 12.63 -0.23
N LYS A 129 -28.14 13.78 -0.45
CA LYS A 129 -26.78 14.05 0.01
C LYS A 129 -26.80 14.61 1.43
N LEU A 130 -25.87 14.18 2.26
CA LEU A 130 -25.67 14.62 3.63
C LEU A 130 -24.21 15.06 3.79
N LYS A 131 -23.97 15.96 4.72
CA LYS A 131 -22.60 16.17 5.20
C LYS A 131 -22.20 15.01 6.11
N PRO A 132 -20.93 14.59 6.11
CA PRO A 132 -20.44 13.61 7.08
C PRO A 132 -20.68 14.12 8.49
N LYS A 133 -21.15 13.22 9.35
CA LYS A 133 -21.37 13.46 10.78
C LYS A 133 -20.17 12.95 11.57
N GLN A 134 -19.63 13.80 12.44
CA GLN A 134 -18.51 13.45 13.34
C GLN A 134 -18.86 12.22 14.19
N GLY A 135 -17.90 11.30 14.33
CA GLY A 135 -18.02 10.06 15.10
C GLY A 135 -18.88 8.96 14.46
N VAL A 136 -19.24 9.10 13.18
CA VAL A 136 -19.95 8.07 12.41
C VAL A 136 -19.01 7.54 11.33
N VAL A 137 -18.77 6.23 11.35
CA VAL A 137 -17.99 5.49 10.34
C VAL A 137 -18.94 5.04 9.22
N TYR A 138 -18.55 5.21 7.96
CA TYR A 138 -19.35 4.82 6.78
C TYR A 138 -18.70 3.65 6.04
N PRO A 139 -19.44 2.67 5.51
CA PRO A 139 -20.90 2.65 5.44
C PRO A 139 -21.59 2.49 6.79
N HIS A 140 -22.72 3.18 6.95
CA HIS A 140 -23.53 3.16 8.15
C HIS A 140 -24.98 2.83 7.83
N CYS A 141 -25.51 1.75 8.41
CA CYS A 141 -26.93 1.44 8.33
C CYS A 141 -27.72 2.30 9.32
N THR A 142 -28.71 3.03 8.81
CA THR A 142 -29.62 3.89 9.59
C THR A 142 -31.00 3.26 9.79
N GLY A 143 -31.21 2.06 9.24
CA GLY A 143 -32.45 1.33 9.41
C GLY A 143 -32.53 0.09 8.55
N ALA A 144 -32.70 -1.06 9.17
CA ALA A 144 -32.95 -2.33 8.54
C ALA A 144 -34.40 -2.78 8.78
N LYS A 145 -34.89 -3.68 7.93
CA LYS A 145 -36.19 -4.34 8.10
C LYS A 145 -36.13 -5.73 7.49
N ASN A 146 -36.50 -6.74 8.28
CA ASN A 146 -36.55 -8.16 7.92
C ASN A 146 -35.19 -8.74 7.48
N ILE A 147 -35.00 -10.02 7.70
CA ILE A 147 -33.77 -10.73 7.31
C ILE A 147 -33.76 -10.97 5.80
N ALA A 148 -32.57 -11.08 5.22
CA ALA A 148 -32.43 -11.54 3.84
C ALA A 148 -32.58 -13.06 3.79
N PRO A 149 -33.01 -13.65 2.66
CA PRO A 149 -32.91 -15.09 2.45
C PRO A 149 -31.45 -15.50 2.29
N ASP A 150 -31.11 -16.71 2.69
CA ASP A 150 -29.79 -17.30 2.40
C ASP A 150 -29.59 -17.42 0.87
N GLU A 151 -28.33 -17.45 0.43
CA GLU A 151 -28.00 -17.72 -0.97
C GLU A 151 -28.56 -19.09 -1.42
N ASP A 152 -28.79 -19.26 -2.72
CA ASP A 152 -29.34 -20.48 -3.33
C ASP A 152 -30.75 -20.91 -2.86
N THR A 153 -31.52 -20.03 -2.18
CA THR A 153 -32.86 -20.37 -1.64
C THR A 153 -34.05 -19.79 -2.44
N ARG A 154 -33.86 -19.35 -3.69
CA ARG A 154 -34.95 -18.72 -4.46
C ARG A 154 -36.18 -19.62 -4.56
N GLY A 155 -36.00 -20.92 -4.74
CA GLY A 155 -37.08 -21.89 -4.86
C GLY A 155 -37.99 -21.87 -3.62
N GLU A 156 -37.39 -22.00 -2.44
CA GLU A 156 -38.04 -22.04 -1.13
C GLU A 156 -38.74 -20.71 -0.82
N VAL A 157 -38.09 -19.58 -1.13
CA VAL A 157 -38.68 -18.24 -0.98
C VAL A 157 -39.95 -18.09 -1.83
N LEU A 158 -39.92 -18.56 -3.09
CA LEU A 158 -41.09 -18.51 -3.99
C LEU A 158 -42.22 -19.44 -3.54
N MET A 159 -41.88 -20.57 -2.90
CA MET A 159 -42.87 -21.49 -2.31
C MET A 159 -43.44 -20.98 -0.99
N GLY A 160 -42.82 -19.97 -0.37
CA GLY A 160 -43.21 -19.40 0.92
C GLY A 160 -42.74 -20.24 2.11
N ASP A 161 -41.71 -21.05 1.91
CA ASP A 161 -41.15 -21.95 2.92
C ASP A 161 -40.10 -21.27 3.83
N VAL A 162 -39.67 -20.06 3.46
CA VAL A 162 -38.70 -19.25 4.23
C VAL A 162 -39.42 -18.09 4.92
N ASP A 163 -39.32 -18.01 6.25
CA ASP A 163 -39.79 -16.86 7.02
C ASP A 163 -38.69 -15.80 7.14
N LEU A 164 -38.86 -14.69 6.42
CA LEU A 164 -37.92 -13.57 6.41
C LEU A 164 -38.22 -12.52 7.50
N THR A 165 -39.20 -12.75 8.37
CA THR A 165 -39.54 -11.77 9.40
C THR A 165 -38.50 -11.71 10.52
N HIS A 166 -38.12 -10.49 10.90
CA HIS A 166 -37.23 -10.29 12.04
C HIS A 166 -38.06 -10.12 13.33
N PRO A 167 -37.68 -10.76 14.47
CA PRO A 167 -38.43 -10.66 15.74
C PRO A 167 -38.58 -9.22 16.25
N ASP A 168 -37.53 -8.41 16.12
CA ASP A 168 -37.61 -6.97 16.39
C ASP A 168 -38.32 -6.23 15.24
N THR A 169 -39.58 -5.87 15.49
CA THR A 169 -40.39 -5.09 14.56
C THR A 169 -39.98 -3.61 14.45
N SER A 170 -39.16 -3.09 15.37
CA SER A 170 -38.61 -1.74 15.30
C SER A 170 -37.47 -1.63 14.29
N GLY A 171 -36.76 -2.74 14.07
CA GLY A 171 -35.63 -2.86 13.15
C GLY A 171 -34.32 -2.31 13.72
N ASN A 172 -34.28 -1.95 15.01
CA ASN A 172 -33.09 -1.40 15.65
C ASN A 172 -32.03 -2.48 15.87
N GLU A 173 -32.41 -3.67 16.34
CA GLU A 173 -31.48 -4.78 16.59
C GLU A 173 -30.76 -5.17 15.30
N LEU A 174 -31.52 -5.45 14.24
CA LEU A 174 -30.96 -5.76 12.92
C LEU A 174 -30.14 -4.60 12.33
N THR A 175 -30.44 -3.35 12.69
CA THR A 175 -29.62 -2.21 12.25
C THR A 175 -28.26 -2.20 12.96
N GLU A 176 -28.23 -2.54 14.25
CA GLU A 176 -27.00 -2.64 15.03
C GLU A 176 -26.14 -3.80 14.52
N GLU A 177 -26.73 -4.98 14.31
CA GLU A 177 -26.05 -6.16 13.75
C GLU A 177 -25.37 -5.86 12.40
N VAL A 178 -26.09 -5.25 11.45
CA VAL A 178 -25.51 -4.86 10.14
C VAL A 178 -24.35 -3.88 10.31
N ASN A 179 -24.42 -2.96 11.27
CA ASN A 179 -23.33 -2.01 11.52
C ASN A 179 -22.12 -2.66 12.20
N GLU A 180 -22.32 -3.68 13.03
CA GLU A 180 -21.22 -4.48 13.59
C GLU A 180 -20.50 -5.23 12.48
N GLU A 181 -21.26 -5.84 11.56
CA GLU A 181 -20.68 -6.59 10.45
C GLU A 181 -19.92 -5.70 9.47
N PHE A 182 -20.40 -4.49 9.19
CA PHE A 182 -19.63 -3.50 8.43
C PHE A 182 -18.26 -3.23 9.06
N ARG A 183 -18.19 -3.05 10.39
CA ARG A 183 -16.91 -2.80 11.07
C ARG A 183 -15.97 -3.99 11.01
N PHE A 184 -16.51 -5.20 10.98
CA PHE A 184 -15.74 -6.43 10.97
C PHE A 184 -15.25 -6.80 9.57
N GLN A 185 -16.17 -6.98 8.60
CA GLN A 185 -15.83 -7.49 7.26
C GLN A 185 -15.30 -6.44 6.31
N LEU A 186 -15.60 -5.16 6.55
CA LEU A 186 -15.16 -4.07 5.70
C LEU A 186 -14.05 -3.25 6.34
N LYS A 187 -13.38 -3.74 7.40
CA LYS A 187 -12.31 -3.01 8.09
C LYS A 187 -11.25 -2.43 7.12
N ASP A 188 -10.89 -3.18 6.09
CA ASP A 188 -9.90 -2.74 5.09
C ASP A 188 -10.42 -1.68 4.11
N MET A 189 -11.74 -1.63 3.88
CA MET A 189 -12.41 -0.57 3.12
C MET A 189 -12.66 0.65 4.02
N LEU A 190 -12.98 0.40 5.29
CA LEU A 190 -13.19 1.41 6.31
C LEU A 190 -11.88 2.14 6.63
N SER A 191 -10.73 1.45 6.65
CA SER A 191 -9.42 2.06 6.87
C SER A 191 -9.03 3.08 5.78
N THR A 192 -9.60 2.97 4.57
CA THR A 192 -9.42 3.95 3.49
C THR A 192 -10.34 5.17 3.64
N SER A 193 -11.50 5.02 4.32
CA SER A 193 -12.46 6.11 4.61
C SER A 193 -12.37 6.68 6.03
N GLU A 194 -11.62 6.02 6.92
CA GLU A 194 -11.18 6.51 8.24
C GLU A 194 -10.25 7.73 8.11
N GLN A 195 -9.87 8.12 6.89
CA GLN A 195 -9.23 9.41 6.59
C GLN A 195 -10.13 10.64 6.85
N LEU A 196 -11.39 10.46 7.29
CA LEU A 196 -12.28 11.58 7.67
C LEU A 196 -12.98 11.41 9.02
N SER A 197 -12.50 10.50 9.87
CA SER A 197 -12.75 10.57 11.31
C SER A 197 -11.49 11.09 12.00
N ASP A 198 -11.59 12.33 12.52
CA ASP A 198 -10.64 13.05 13.39
C ASP A 198 -10.16 12.28 14.67
N ASP A 199 -10.41 10.97 14.79
CA ASP A 199 -10.02 10.19 15.97
C ASP A 199 -8.64 9.50 15.84
N ASN A 200 -7.98 9.54 14.66
CA ASN A 200 -6.63 9.00 14.44
C ASN A 200 -5.61 10.00 13.84
N ASP A 201 -5.98 11.28 13.70
CA ASP A 201 -5.03 12.30 13.25
C ASP A 201 -4.01 12.62 14.36
N CYS A 202 -2.85 11.98 14.30
CA CYS A 202 -1.76 12.18 15.24
C CYS A 202 -0.82 13.32 14.83
N TRP A 203 -1.03 13.98 13.69
CA TRP A 203 -0.14 15.04 13.21
C TRP A 203 0.00 16.23 14.17
N PRO A 204 -1.04 16.68 14.90
CA PRO A 204 -0.88 17.69 15.94
C PRO A 204 0.18 17.28 16.98
N ASP A 205 0.17 16.02 17.41
CA ASP A 205 1.10 15.49 18.41
C ASP A 205 2.50 15.25 17.81
N VAL A 206 2.58 14.73 16.57
CA VAL A 206 3.84 14.59 15.82
C VAL A 206 4.54 15.93 15.69
N LEU A 207 3.83 16.96 15.23
CA LEU A 207 4.39 18.31 15.05
C LEU A 207 4.76 18.95 16.39
N ALA A 208 3.95 18.74 17.44
CA ALA A 208 4.28 19.20 18.79
C ALA A 208 5.55 18.53 19.32
N LYS A 209 5.72 17.22 19.09
CA LYS A 209 6.89 16.44 19.49
C LYS A 209 8.13 16.76 18.67
N ALA A 210 8.00 16.95 17.36
CA ALA A 210 9.09 17.42 16.51
C ALA A 210 9.59 18.80 16.98
N LYS A 211 8.68 19.70 17.37
CA LYS A 211 9.05 21.00 17.95
C LYS A 211 9.72 20.88 19.31
N GLU A 212 9.28 19.94 20.15
CA GLU A 212 9.94 19.63 21.41
C GLU A 212 11.37 19.11 21.16
N PHE A 213 11.53 18.16 20.25
CA PHE A 213 12.80 17.59 19.80
C PHE A 213 13.75 18.69 19.33
N LEU A 214 13.31 19.57 18.42
CA LEU A 214 14.08 20.71 17.92
C LEU A 214 14.55 21.63 19.06
N ARG A 215 13.67 21.90 20.05
CA ARG A 215 14.01 22.76 21.19
C ARG A 215 15.01 22.11 22.14
N ARG A 216 14.91 20.79 22.33
CA ARG A 216 15.76 20.01 23.24
C ARG A 216 17.12 19.68 22.65
N LYS A 217 17.23 19.65 21.32
CA LYS A 217 18.47 19.40 20.57
C LYS A 217 19.20 18.14 21.05
N PRO A 218 18.56 16.96 20.98
CA PRO A 218 19.17 15.72 21.45
C PRO A 218 20.54 15.44 20.80
N TRP A 219 20.76 15.90 19.56
CA TRP A 219 22.05 15.80 18.86
C TRP A 219 23.23 16.55 19.52
N GLU A 220 23.01 17.39 20.54
CA GLU A 220 24.10 17.95 21.35
C GLU A 220 24.63 16.93 22.38
N GLY A 221 23.92 15.83 22.63
CA GLY A 221 24.31 14.77 23.56
C GLY A 221 24.09 13.33 23.06
N MET A 222 23.64 13.16 21.83
CA MET A 222 23.54 11.88 21.11
C MET A 222 24.25 12.03 19.77
N SER A 223 24.92 10.96 19.34
CA SER A 223 25.49 10.80 18.00
C SER A 223 24.79 9.66 17.25
N ASP A 224 25.16 9.48 16.00
CA ASP A 224 24.83 8.33 15.14
C ASP A 224 25.29 6.98 15.71
N GLU A 225 26.22 6.96 16.68
CA GLU A 225 26.61 5.76 17.45
C GLU A 225 25.60 5.41 18.55
N HIS A 226 24.78 6.37 19.02
CA HIS A 226 23.82 6.16 20.11
C HIS A 226 22.49 5.60 19.59
N ILE A 227 22.55 4.42 18.98
CA ILE A 227 21.39 3.74 18.38
C ILE A 227 20.64 2.96 19.45
N PHE A 228 19.32 3.15 19.50
CA PHE A 228 18.44 2.37 20.35
C PHE A 228 17.24 1.86 19.56
N ALA A 229 16.66 0.77 20.03
CA ALA A 229 15.47 0.16 19.46
C ALA A 229 14.22 0.48 20.29
N VAL A 230 13.07 0.47 19.64
CA VAL A 230 11.75 0.55 20.26
C VAL A 230 10.89 -0.56 19.67
N THR A 231 10.23 -1.35 20.51
CA THR A 231 9.21 -2.29 20.03
C THR A 231 7.90 -1.53 19.85
N ASP A 232 7.34 -1.56 18.64
CA ASP A 232 6.03 -0.97 18.38
C ASP A 232 4.93 -1.79 19.09
N PRO A 233 4.13 -1.20 19.99
CA PRO A 233 3.04 -1.90 20.66
C PRO A 233 1.93 -2.37 19.71
N VAL A 234 1.82 -1.82 18.50
CA VAL A 234 0.78 -2.19 17.52
C VAL A 234 1.21 -3.39 16.69
N THR A 235 2.35 -3.32 16.01
CA THR A 235 2.83 -4.39 15.13
C THR A 235 3.71 -5.43 15.84
N SER A 236 4.17 -5.14 17.06
CA SER A 236 5.24 -5.88 17.77
C SER A 236 6.57 -5.89 17.01
N GLU A 237 6.69 -5.08 15.96
CA GLU A 237 7.92 -4.95 15.18
C GLU A 237 8.90 -4.02 15.88
N ARG A 238 10.20 -4.28 15.72
CA ARG A 238 11.25 -3.43 16.23
C ARG A 238 11.55 -2.30 15.25
N VAL A 239 11.66 -1.07 15.75
CA VAL A 239 12.20 0.07 15.00
C VAL A 239 13.49 0.56 15.66
N TYR A 240 14.46 1.00 14.87
CA TYR A 240 15.76 1.50 15.34
C TYR A 240 15.86 3.00 15.12
N CYS A 241 16.27 3.74 16.13
CA CYS A 241 16.29 5.20 16.13
C CYS A 241 17.72 5.72 16.13
N SER A 242 18.04 6.61 15.18
CA SER A 242 19.33 7.32 15.09
C SER A 242 19.12 8.83 15.04
N VAL A 243 19.75 9.57 15.96
CA VAL A 243 19.64 11.03 16.05
C VAL A 243 20.68 11.69 15.15
N LEU A 244 20.23 12.51 14.20
CA LEU A 244 21.10 13.26 13.30
C LEU A 244 21.45 14.63 13.88
N GLY A 245 22.69 15.07 13.68
CA GLY A 245 23.12 16.44 14.02
C GLY A 245 24.53 16.60 14.57
N GLY A 246 25.24 15.51 14.88
CA GLY A 246 26.61 15.56 15.41
C GLY A 246 27.59 16.33 14.50
N GLY A 247 27.42 16.22 13.18
CA GLY A 247 28.20 16.94 12.17
C GLY A 247 27.75 18.38 11.87
N GLY A 248 26.59 18.82 12.38
CA GLY A 248 26.06 20.17 12.19
C GLY A 248 25.43 20.48 10.82
N GLU A 249 25.41 19.52 9.91
CA GLU A 249 24.88 19.67 8.55
C GLU A 249 23.37 19.38 8.48
N MET A 250 22.93 18.25 9.02
CA MET A 250 21.52 17.85 9.07
C MET A 250 21.12 17.56 10.52
N PHE A 251 19.98 18.08 10.96
CA PHE A 251 19.42 17.84 12.30
C PHE A 251 18.11 17.08 12.16
N GLY A 252 17.93 16.00 12.93
CA GLY A 252 16.79 15.14 12.70
C GLY A 252 16.79 13.83 13.48
N LEU A 253 15.90 12.93 13.07
CA LEU A 253 15.73 11.58 13.58
C LEU A 253 15.47 10.65 12.39
N VAL A 254 16.24 9.56 12.30
CA VAL A 254 15.95 8.44 11.38
C VAL A 254 15.36 7.30 12.19
N VAL A 255 14.29 6.70 11.68
CA VAL A 255 13.58 5.58 12.27
C VAL A 255 13.57 4.43 11.27
N TYR A 256 14.43 3.45 11.47
CA TYR A 256 14.56 2.28 10.62
C TYR A 256 13.57 1.20 11.04
N ILE A 257 12.76 0.69 10.12
CA ILE A 257 11.62 -0.18 10.44
C ILE A 257 11.96 -1.64 10.15
N GLY A 258 11.87 -2.50 11.16
CA GLY A 258 11.92 -3.96 10.96
C GLY A 258 13.31 -4.49 10.59
N LYS A 259 13.31 -5.68 9.99
CA LYS A 259 14.54 -6.37 9.52
C LYS A 259 15.16 -5.61 8.34
N GLU A 260 14.34 -5.16 7.40
CA GLU A 260 14.78 -4.38 6.23
C GLU A 260 15.34 -3.02 6.65
N GLY A 261 14.73 -2.38 7.65
CA GLY A 261 15.26 -1.14 8.21
C GLY A 261 16.56 -1.36 8.96
N TYR A 262 16.69 -2.46 9.71
CA TYR A 262 17.97 -2.80 10.34
C TYR A 262 19.08 -3.00 9.30
N ALA A 263 18.81 -3.68 8.19
CA ALA A 263 19.74 -3.78 7.07
C ALA A 263 20.12 -2.39 6.53
N SER A 264 19.13 -1.51 6.31
CA SER A 264 19.36 -0.12 5.87
C SER A 264 20.19 0.70 6.87
N LEU A 265 20.06 0.43 8.17
CA LEU A 265 20.85 1.06 9.22
C LEU A 265 22.31 0.60 9.17
N ILE A 266 22.55 -0.71 9.10
CA ILE A 266 23.91 -1.26 9.02
C ILE A 266 24.61 -0.73 7.78
N ASP A 267 23.92 -0.74 6.64
CA ASP A 267 24.42 -0.19 5.38
C ASP A 267 24.78 1.29 5.54
N SER A 268 23.90 2.09 6.15
CA SER A 268 24.16 3.51 6.44
C SER A 268 25.35 3.78 7.38
N LEU A 269 25.76 2.81 8.21
CA LEU A 269 26.91 2.94 9.11
C LEU A 269 28.22 2.46 8.46
N MET A 270 28.13 1.54 7.50
CA MET A 270 29.27 0.94 6.83
C MET A 270 29.66 1.66 5.54
N ASP A 271 28.68 2.19 4.79
CA ASP A 271 28.87 2.79 3.49
C ASP A 271 29.09 4.31 3.52
N GLY A 272 29.71 4.81 2.45
CA GLY A 272 30.09 6.22 2.28
C GLY A 272 28.95 7.13 1.83
N GLU A 273 29.23 8.05 0.92
CA GLU A 273 28.22 9.00 0.41
C GLU A 273 27.01 8.26 -0.20
N PRO A 274 25.76 8.68 0.12
CA PRO A 274 24.55 8.08 -0.42
C PRO A 274 24.55 8.08 -1.96
N ASN A 275 24.36 6.92 -2.57
CA ASN A 275 24.13 6.79 -4.02
C ASN A 275 22.69 6.31 -4.29
N PHE A 276 22.30 6.22 -5.56
CA PHE A 276 20.94 5.78 -5.94
C PHE A 276 20.61 4.37 -5.42
N GLU A 277 21.57 3.45 -5.50
CA GLU A 277 21.41 2.07 -5.04
C GLU A 277 21.14 1.99 -3.53
N PHE A 278 21.82 2.82 -2.75
CA PHE A 278 21.55 3.00 -1.33
C PHE A 278 20.13 3.52 -1.09
N ILE A 279 19.72 4.59 -1.79
CA ILE A 279 18.39 5.22 -1.60
C ILE A 279 17.25 4.27 -1.93
N VAL A 280 17.35 3.52 -3.03
CA VAL A 280 16.27 2.64 -3.51
C VAL A 280 16.06 1.43 -2.60
N GLN A 281 17.04 1.05 -1.78
CA GLN A 281 16.94 -0.08 -0.86
C GLN A 281 16.49 0.32 0.55
N GLN A 282 16.38 1.63 0.85
CA GLN A 282 16.11 2.08 2.20
C GLN A 282 14.71 1.73 2.71
N ARG A 283 14.66 1.28 3.96
CA ARG A 283 13.43 1.17 4.76
C ARG A 283 13.54 1.99 6.05
N ASN A 284 13.17 3.26 6.00
CA ASN A 284 13.19 4.14 7.16
C ASN A 284 12.18 5.30 7.05
N LEU A 285 11.97 6.00 8.16
CA LEU A 285 11.33 7.31 8.21
C LEU A 285 12.37 8.34 8.63
N LEU A 286 12.34 9.50 7.98
CA LEU A 286 13.21 10.62 8.28
C LEU A 286 12.38 11.82 8.73
N LEU A 287 12.70 12.34 9.90
CA LEU A 287 12.42 13.73 10.26
C LEU A 287 13.72 14.52 10.09
N SER A 288 13.70 15.55 9.25
CA SER A 288 14.79 16.54 9.16
C SER A 288 14.27 17.95 9.43
N PHE A 289 15.15 18.86 9.84
CA PHE A 289 14.83 20.27 10.03
C PHE A 289 15.51 21.16 8.98
N GLU A 290 14.69 21.69 8.07
CA GLU A 290 15.13 22.44 6.92
C GLU A 290 14.94 23.96 7.09
N ASP A 291 15.58 24.70 6.19
CA ASP A 291 15.22 26.09 5.95
C ASP A 291 13.87 26.16 5.22
N ARG A 292 13.11 27.23 5.48
CA ARG A 292 11.76 27.39 4.91
C ARG A 292 11.75 27.34 3.38
N GLU A 293 12.82 27.82 2.76
CA GLU A 293 12.95 27.93 1.31
C GLU A 293 13.29 26.59 0.65
N ASP A 294 13.84 25.65 1.41
CA ASP A 294 14.21 24.31 0.95
C ASP A 294 13.10 23.26 1.25
N LEU A 295 12.03 23.67 1.92
CA LEU A 295 10.92 22.81 2.30
C LEU A 295 10.01 22.47 1.10
N GLU A 296 9.66 21.20 0.93
CA GLU A 296 8.66 20.82 -0.06
C GLU A 296 7.28 21.40 0.25
N LYS A 297 6.48 21.55 -0.81
CA LYS A 297 5.14 22.14 -0.73
C LYS A 297 4.20 21.31 0.16
N SER A 298 4.35 19.99 0.16
CA SER A 298 3.63 19.03 0.99
C SER A 298 3.85 19.33 2.48
N ASP A 299 5.11 19.36 2.95
CA ASP A 299 5.44 19.63 4.35
C ASP A 299 5.04 21.06 4.77
N TYR A 300 5.22 22.03 3.88
CA TYR A 300 4.77 23.40 4.15
C TYR A 300 3.27 23.46 4.42
N ASN A 301 2.47 22.75 3.62
CA ASN A 301 1.02 22.70 3.79
C ASN A 301 0.63 21.92 5.05
N LEU A 302 1.34 20.83 5.36
CA LEU A 302 1.16 20.06 6.59
C LEU A 302 1.31 20.95 7.82
N VAL A 303 2.46 21.63 7.96
CA VAL A 303 2.72 22.56 9.08
C VAL A 303 1.66 23.66 9.17
N LYS A 304 1.23 24.20 8.03
CA LYS A 304 0.24 25.27 7.97
C LYS A 304 -1.16 24.82 8.36
N SER A 305 -1.53 23.56 8.08
CA SER A 305 -2.87 23.03 8.36
C SER A 305 -3.20 22.98 9.85
N TYR A 306 -2.19 22.72 10.70
CA TYR A 306 -2.35 22.58 12.16
C TYR A 306 -2.01 23.85 12.97
N ASP A 307 -1.66 24.96 12.31
CA ASP A 307 -1.30 26.25 12.93
C ASP A 307 -0.21 26.17 14.03
N ILE A 308 0.72 25.22 13.92
CA ILE A 308 1.86 25.08 14.83
C ILE A 308 3.04 25.89 14.26
N PRO A 309 3.48 26.98 14.91
CA PRO A 309 4.48 27.87 14.31
C PRO A 309 5.90 27.31 14.44
N PHE A 310 6.59 27.17 13.31
CA PHE A 310 8.03 26.96 13.22
C PHE A 310 8.71 28.23 12.67
N ARG A 311 9.85 28.61 13.27
CA ARG A 311 10.56 29.86 12.95
C ARG A 311 12.05 29.69 13.16
N GLY A 312 12.84 30.29 12.29
CA GLY A 312 14.30 30.21 12.34
C GLY A 312 14.84 29.45 11.14
N ARG A 313 16.17 29.42 11.05
CA ARG A 313 16.88 28.59 10.06
C ARG A 313 16.94 27.15 10.54
N LYS A 314 16.93 26.18 9.62
CA LYS A 314 16.97 24.74 9.94
C LYS A 314 16.02 24.37 11.08
N SER A 315 14.76 24.76 10.92
CA SER A 315 13.76 24.70 12.00
C SER A 315 12.39 24.23 11.50
N TRP A 316 12.21 24.06 10.20
CA TRP A 316 10.95 23.58 9.61
C TRP A 316 11.03 22.07 9.47
N PRO A 317 10.09 21.30 10.06
CA PRO A 317 10.14 19.86 9.96
C PRO A 317 9.78 19.42 8.53
N SER A 318 10.58 18.52 7.99
CA SER A 318 10.31 17.75 6.78
C SER A 318 10.20 16.28 7.18
N PHE A 319 9.18 15.58 6.66
CA PHE A 319 8.97 14.16 6.96
C PHE A 319 9.02 13.33 5.68
N ARG A 320 9.94 12.36 5.61
CA ARG A 320 10.06 11.46 4.45
C ARG A 320 9.95 10.00 4.88
N SER A 321 9.17 9.24 4.13
CA SER A 321 9.12 7.80 4.21
C SER A 321 10.00 7.25 3.09
N TYR A 322 10.86 6.29 3.41
CA TYR A 322 11.66 5.50 2.48
C TYR A 322 11.14 4.06 2.51
N LYS A 323 10.76 3.55 1.34
CA LYS A 323 10.29 2.17 1.14
C LYS A 323 11.10 1.58 -0.01
N PRO A 324 11.65 0.35 0.12
CA PRO A 324 12.46 -0.25 -0.92
C PRO A 324 11.72 -0.29 -2.27
N GLY A 325 12.38 0.15 -3.34
CA GLY A 325 11.83 0.23 -4.71
C GLY A 325 10.93 1.44 -4.98
N TYR A 326 10.69 2.32 -3.99
CA TYR A 326 9.83 3.49 -4.15
C TYR A 326 10.55 4.81 -3.93
N TYR A 327 10.11 5.83 -4.65
CA TYR A 327 10.60 7.20 -4.47
C TYR A 327 10.31 7.69 -3.03
N PRO A 328 11.21 8.49 -2.41
CA PRO A 328 10.96 9.08 -1.09
C PRO A 328 9.66 9.90 -1.09
N TRP A 329 8.79 9.66 -0.11
CA TRP A 329 7.43 10.21 -0.13
C TRP A 329 6.98 10.76 1.21
N VAL A 330 5.81 11.39 1.24
CA VAL A 330 5.18 11.82 2.50
C VAL A 330 4.78 10.61 3.34
N LEU A 331 4.71 10.78 4.66
CA LEU A 331 4.29 9.73 5.59
C LEU A 331 2.79 9.46 5.48
N ASP A 332 2.42 8.18 5.55
CA ASP A 332 1.05 7.77 5.83
C ASP A 332 0.72 7.86 7.34
N ASN A 333 -0.53 7.60 7.72
CA ASN A 333 -0.98 7.75 9.12
C ASN A 333 -0.28 6.76 10.08
N GLU A 334 0.02 5.54 9.64
CA GLU A 334 0.72 4.55 10.46
C GLU A 334 2.19 4.94 10.63
N GLU A 335 2.82 5.46 9.58
CA GLU A 335 4.17 6.00 9.65
C GLU A 335 4.24 7.25 10.53
N ALA A 336 3.23 8.13 10.49
CA ALA A 336 3.13 9.27 11.39
C ALA A 336 3.00 8.83 12.86
N ARG A 337 2.22 7.78 13.14
CA ARG A 337 2.11 7.17 14.48
C ARG A 337 3.44 6.58 14.94
N LEU A 338 4.16 5.87 14.07
CA LEU A 338 5.49 5.34 14.37
C LEU A 338 6.51 6.45 14.62
N MET A 339 6.47 7.53 13.82
CA MET A 339 7.30 8.72 14.04
C MET A 339 7.01 9.38 15.38
N LEU A 340 5.74 9.48 15.78
CA LEU A 340 5.35 9.97 17.11
C LEU A 340 5.94 9.11 18.23
N LEU A 341 5.78 7.79 18.15
CA LEU A 341 6.33 6.83 19.11
C LEU A 341 7.86 6.99 19.23
N ALA A 342 8.55 7.03 18.09
CA ALA A 342 10.00 7.20 18.03
C ALA A 342 10.44 8.50 18.68
N LEU A 343 9.83 9.64 18.32
CA LEU A 343 10.12 10.95 18.91
C LEU A 343 9.94 10.94 20.44
N GLU A 344 8.87 10.34 20.94
CA GLU A 344 8.62 10.23 22.37
C GLU A 344 9.69 9.41 23.08
N GLN A 345 10.02 8.23 22.55
CA GLN A 345 11.03 7.37 23.15
C GLN A 345 12.44 7.96 23.03
N THR A 346 12.79 8.64 21.92
CA THR A 346 14.07 9.35 21.81
C THR A 346 14.21 10.40 22.92
N MET A 347 13.14 11.13 23.26
CA MET A 347 13.21 12.10 24.36
C MET A 347 13.39 11.43 25.72
N GLN A 348 12.82 10.24 25.95
CA GLN A 348 13.04 9.47 27.18
C GLN A 348 14.49 8.99 27.27
N VAL A 349 15.00 8.32 26.22
CA VAL A 349 16.38 7.81 26.17
C VAL A 349 17.39 8.95 26.31
N TYR A 350 17.18 10.09 25.62
CA TYR A 350 18.03 11.27 25.77
C TYR A 350 18.08 11.77 27.22
N ASN A 351 16.93 11.81 27.92
CA ASN A 351 16.91 12.20 29.33
C ASN A 351 17.64 11.18 30.22
N GLU A 352 17.54 9.89 29.92
CA GLU A 352 18.25 8.84 30.66
C GLU A 352 19.77 8.92 30.43
N LEU A 353 20.23 9.18 29.19
CA LEU A 353 21.63 9.44 28.84
C LEU A 353 22.20 10.63 29.63
N LEU A 354 21.46 11.75 29.71
CA LEU A 354 21.85 12.89 30.53
C LEU A 354 21.97 12.55 32.03
N ASN A 355 21.32 11.48 32.48
CA ASN A 355 21.38 10.97 33.85
C ASN A 355 22.35 9.79 34.02
N GLY A 356 23.21 9.51 33.03
CA GLY A 356 24.27 8.51 33.11
C GLY A 356 23.87 7.10 32.68
N LEU A 357 22.82 6.96 31.86
CA LEU A 357 22.62 5.71 31.11
C LEU A 357 23.83 5.45 30.19
N GLU A 358 24.31 4.22 30.17
CA GLU A 358 25.28 3.74 29.20
C GLU A 358 24.54 2.88 28.17
N MET A 359 24.86 3.05 26.90
CA MET A 359 24.29 2.29 25.79
C MET A 359 25.35 1.35 25.21
N PRO A 360 24.95 0.13 24.79
CA PRO A 360 25.85 -0.74 24.02
C PRO A 360 26.18 -0.10 22.67
N ASP A 361 27.36 -0.39 22.16
CA ASP A 361 27.73 -0.09 20.79
C ASP A 361 27.11 -1.15 19.87
N LEU A 362 26.27 -0.71 18.93
CA LEU A 362 25.49 -1.61 18.07
C LEU A 362 26.39 -2.61 17.32
N ILE A 363 27.55 -2.15 16.82
CA ILE A 363 28.44 -2.93 15.96
C ILE A 363 29.46 -3.70 16.79
N ALA A 364 30.07 -3.05 17.78
CA ALA A 364 31.13 -3.66 18.57
C ALA A 364 30.60 -4.65 19.62
N ASP A 365 29.43 -4.39 20.20
CA ASP A 365 28.82 -5.26 21.21
C ASP A 365 27.73 -6.19 20.63
N GLU A 366 27.41 -6.08 19.33
CA GLU A 366 26.37 -6.86 18.63
C GLU A 366 25.03 -6.87 19.41
N SER A 367 24.70 -5.75 20.05
CA SER A 367 23.53 -5.62 20.91
C SER A 367 22.99 -4.20 20.90
N VAL A 368 21.71 -4.07 21.27
CA VAL A 368 21.02 -2.78 21.27
C VAL A 368 20.24 -2.58 22.56
N LEU A 369 20.19 -1.33 23.03
CA LEU A 369 19.21 -0.92 24.04
C LEU A 369 17.82 -0.91 23.41
N GLU A 370 16.90 -1.76 23.86
CA GLU A 370 15.52 -1.80 23.41
C GLU A 370 14.56 -1.24 24.46
N ARG A 371 13.63 -0.38 24.01
CA ARG A 371 12.48 0.12 24.74
C ARG A 371 11.27 -0.77 24.46
N VAL A 372 10.91 -1.62 25.42
CA VAL A 372 9.80 -2.58 25.28
C VAL A 372 8.54 -2.09 25.98
N PRO A 373 7.37 -2.10 25.33
CA PRO A 373 6.10 -1.75 25.94
C PRO A 373 5.57 -2.87 26.84
N HIS A 374 5.06 -2.48 28.01
CA HIS A 374 4.36 -3.32 28.96
C HIS A 374 3.07 -2.62 29.40
N GLU A 375 1.97 -3.37 29.42
CA GLU A 375 0.70 -2.86 29.94
C GLU A 375 0.66 -2.99 31.47
N GLU A 376 0.54 -1.86 32.16
CA GLU A 376 0.42 -1.80 33.61
C GLU A 376 -0.80 -0.99 34.02
N ASN A 377 -1.76 -1.62 34.71
CA ASN A 377 -2.98 -0.97 35.20
C ASN A 377 -3.77 -0.22 34.09
N GLY A 378 -3.77 -0.77 32.86
CA GLY A 378 -4.44 -0.16 31.71
C GLY A 378 -3.69 1.04 31.09
N ALA A 379 -2.41 1.23 31.43
CA ALA A 379 -1.53 2.21 30.82
C ALA A 379 -0.30 1.53 30.21
N LEU A 380 0.08 1.96 29.00
CA LEU A 380 1.29 1.49 28.35
C LEU A 380 2.53 2.16 28.96
N ARG A 381 3.53 1.37 29.32
CA ARG A 381 4.82 1.85 29.83
C ARG A 381 5.97 1.17 29.13
N PHE A 382 7.06 1.89 28.92
CA PHE A 382 8.25 1.36 28.25
C PHE A 382 9.38 1.13 29.25
N TYR A 383 10.07 0.02 29.09
CA TYR A 383 11.21 -0.39 29.91
C TYR A 383 12.43 -0.70 29.04
N ASN A 384 13.61 -0.42 29.58
CA ASN A 384 14.87 -0.75 28.94
C ASN A 384 15.21 -2.23 29.13
N GLN A 385 15.64 -2.86 28.05
CA GLN A 385 16.41 -4.10 28.08
C GLN A 385 17.57 -4.00 27.08
N VAL A 386 18.61 -4.79 27.28
CA VAL A 386 19.66 -4.96 26.26
C VAL A 386 19.38 -6.28 25.56
N VAL A 387 19.34 -6.24 24.23
CA VAL A 387 19.06 -7.39 23.38
C VAL A 387 20.25 -7.66 22.49
N GLU A 388 20.75 -8.89 22.52
CA GLU A 388 21.72 -9.39 21.55
C GLU A 388 21.04 -9.52 20.20
N LEU A 389 21.69 -9.02 19.15
CA LEU A 389 21.20 -9.13 17.79
C LEU A 389 21.75 -10.44 17.23
N GLU A 390 20.88 -11.42 16.98
CA GLU A 390 21.29 -12.66 16.32
C GLU A 390 21.91 -12.33 14.94
N ASP A 391 23.02 -13.01 14.60
CA ASP A 391 23.97 -12.76 13.52
C ASP A 391 23.40 -12.05 12.26
N ASN A 392 24.06 -10.94 11.90
CA ASN A 392 24.19 -10.28 10.59
C ASN A 392 22.95 -10.21 9.66
N PRO A 393 22.46 -9.00 9.28
CA PRO A 393 21.48 -8.84 8.21
C PRO A 393 22.14 -8.99 6.83
N GLU A 394 22.97 -10.02 6.64
CA GLU A 394 22.86 -10.74 5.37
C GLU A 394 21.43 -11.26 5.37
N VAL A 395 20.52 -10.44 4.84
CA VAL A 395 19.16 -10.84 4.48
C VAL A 395 19.29 -12.26 3.99
N GLU A 396 18.73 -13.22 4.72
CA GLU A 396 18.86 -14.64 4.43
C GLU A 396 18.46 -14.89 2.97
N LEU A 397 19.42 -14.76 2.05
CA LEU A 397 19.42 -15.37 0.74
C LEU A 397 19.43 -16.91 0.91
N GLU A 398 19.43 -17.39 2.16
CA GLU A 398 19.19 -18.75 2.60
C GLU A 398 17.70 -19.15 2.66
N SER A 399 16.73 -18.25 2.42
CA SER A 399 15.34 -18.71 2.23
C SER A 399 15.19 -19.48 0.90
N ASP A 400 14.57 -20.67 0.93
CA ASP A 400 14.33 -21.48 -0.26
C ASP A 400 13.41 -20.72 -1.23
N VAL A 401 14.00 -20.10 -2.25
CA VAL A 401 13.27 -19.42 -3.31
C VAL A 401 12.36 -20.44 -4.02
N PRO A 402 11.03 -20.22 -4.06
CA PRO A 402 10.14 -21.13 -4.75
C PRO A 402 10.33 -21.04 -6.27
N LEU A 403 10.11 -22.16 -6.96
CA LEU A 403 9.93 -22.15 -8.40
C LEU A 403 8.57 -21.50 -8.72
N ALA A 404 8.60 -20.26 -9.21
CA ALA A 404 7.45 -19.39 -9.37
C ALA A 404 7.00 -19.24 -10.83
N ILE A 405 7.26 -20.26 -11.65
CA ILE A 405 6.94 -20.31 -13.08
C ILE A 405 5.94 -21.42 -13.37
N SER A 406 5.04 -21.17 -14.32
CA SER A 406 4.04 -22.15 -14.73
C SER A 406 4.69 -23.39 -15.35
N GLU A 407 4.10 -24.57 -15.13
CA GLU A 407 4.58 -25.81 -15.80
C GLU A 407 4.53 -25.70 -17.33
N LEU A 408 3.62 -24.89 -17.87
CA LEU A 408 3.47 -24.66 -19.29
C LEU A 408 4.70 -23.94 -19.85
N ASP A 409 5.15 -22.88 -19.20
CA ASP A 409 6.29 -22.08 -19.65
C ASP A 409 7.60 -22.83 -19.46
N LEU A 410 7.74 -23.58 -18.36
CA LEU A 410 8.84 -24.51 -18.18
C LEU A 410 8.94 -25.52 -19.34
N LYS A 411 7.83 -26.16 -19.72
CA LYS A 411 7.80 -27.12 -20.85
C LYS A 411 8.05 -26.46 -22.21
N ARG A 412 7.78 -25.16 -22.36
CA ARG A 412 8.11 -24.40 -23.57
C ARG A 412 9.62 -24.20 -23.64
N VAL A 413 10.23 -23.73 -22.56
CA VAL A 413 11.67 -23.49 -22.49
C VAL A 413 12.48 -24.78 -22.61
N GLU A 414 12.04 -25.90 -22.04
CA GLU A 414 12.70 -27.21 -22.19
C GLU A 414 12.85 -27.68 -23.65
N LYS A 415 12.04 -27.13 -24.58
CA LYS A 415 12.09 -27.45 -26.02
C LYS A 415 12.99 -26.52 -26.82
N ILE A 416 13.46 -25.42 -26.23
CA ILE A 416 14.32 -24.45 -26.89
C ILE A 416 15.73 -25.04 -26.98
N ALA A 417 16.36 -24.89 -28.16
CA ALA A 417 17.71 -25.39 -28.38
C ALA A 417 18.75 -24.54 -27.65
N ARG A 418 19.88 -25.14 -27.28
CA ARG A 418 21.03 -24.38 -26.78
C ARG A 418 21.74 -23.67 -27.94
N ILE A 419 22.24 -22.47 -27.68
CA ILE A 419 22.96 -21.64 -28.65
C ILE A 419 24.36 -21.27 -28.10
N PRO A 420 25.38 -21.16 -28.97
CA PRO A 420 26.74 -20.82 -28.56
C PRO A 420 26.86 -19.32 -28.28
N ALA A 421 26.31 -18.87 -27.15
CA ALA A 421 26.32 -17.50 -26.69
C ALA A 421 26.66 -17.42 -25.20
N THR A 422 27.33 -16.33 -24.81
CA THR A 422 27.56 -15.95 -23.42
C THR A 422 26.78 -14.67 -23.14
N ILE A 423 25.89 -14.70 -22.17
CA ILE A 423 24.99 -13.59 -21.84
C ILE A 423 25.27 -13.10 -20.42
N GLU A 424 25.43 -11.79 -20.24
CA GLU A 424 25.31 -11.13 -18.94
C GLU A 424 23.84 -10.77 -18.73
N PHE A 425 23.24 -11.20 -17.61
CA PHE A 425 21.85 -10.92 -17.27
C PHE A 425 21.74 -10.41 -15.84
N SER A 426 21.05 -9.28 -15.67
CA SER A 426 20.70 -8.73 -14.36
C SER A 426 19.40 -7.92 -14.46
N MET A 427 18.82 -7.62 -13.31
CA MET A 427 17.72 -6.68 -13.18
C MET A 427 18.11 -5.62 -12.16
N GLU A 428 18.12 -4.36 -12.58
CA GLU A 428 18.53 -3.22 -11.75
C GLU A 428 17.46 -2.14 -11.75
N TYR A 429 17.27 -1.48 -10.61
CA TYR A 429 16.45 -0.28 -10.56
C TYR A 429 17.04 0.81 -11.45
N VAL A 430 16.17 1.60 -12.06
CA VAL A 430 16.54 2.78 -12.84
C VAL A 430 16.03 4.02 -12.13
N ASP A 431 16.87 5.07 -12.06
CA ASP A 431 16.53 6.36 -11.45
C ASP A 431 15.58 7.19 -12.34
N MET A 432 14.40 6.62 -12.58
CA MET A 432 13.33 7.21 -13.38
C MET A 432 11.99 6.87 -12.69
N PRO A 433 11.65 7.56 -11.58
CA PRO A 433 10.45 7.23 -10.82
C PRO A 433 9.21 7.40 -11.71
N VAL A 434 8.38 6.36 -11.76
CA VAL A 434 7.12 6.34 -12.50
C VAL A 434 5.94 6.43 -11.55
N GLN A 435 4.95 7.22 -11.94
CA GLN A 435 3.76 7.48 -11.17
C GLN A 435 2.55 7.46 -12.10
N ASN A 436 1.59 6.57 -11.84
CA ASN A 436 0.38 6.45 -12.66
C ASN A 436 -0.62 7.54 -12.28
N GLU A 437 -0.88 7.70 -10.97
CA GLU A 437 -1.81 8.69 -10.42
C GLU A 437 -1.10 9.69 -9.50
N PRO A 438 -1.47 10.97 -9.49
CA PRO A 438 -0.78 12.00 -8.69
C PRO A 438 -0.70 11.75 -7.17
N GLU A 439 -1.64 10.97 -6.63
CA GLU A 439 -1.74 10.66 -5.21
C GLU A 439 -0.99 9.37 -4.83
N GLU A 440 -0.60 8.55 -5.81
CA GLU A 440 0.16 7.32 -5.58
C GLU A 440 1.63 7.62 -5.35
N ARG A 441 2.27 6.83 -4.50
CA ARG A 441 3.72 6.92 -4.31
C ARG A 441 4.44 6.48 -5.61
N PRO A 442 5.32 7.32 -6.19
CA PRO A 442 6.09 6.91 -7.36
C PRO A 442 6.98 5.71 -7.05
N ALA A 443 7.11 4.79 -8.00
CA ALA A 443 7.97 3.61 -7.90
C ALA A 443 9.15 3.73 -8.86
N PHE A 444 10.30 3.22 -8.47
CA PHE A 444 11.43 3.06 -9.40
C PHE A 444 11.21 1.80 -10.23
N PRO A 445 11.20 1.90 -11.56
CA PRO A 445 11.10 0.73 -12.40
C PRO A 445 12.40 -0.08 -12.38
N ILE A 446 12.29 -1.36 -12.67
CA ILE A 446 13.40 -2.30 -12.76
C ILE A 446 13.62 -2.61 -14.24
N LEU A 447 14.85 -2.40 -14.71
CA LEU A 447 15.27 -2.75 -16.05
C LEU A 447 15.87 -4.15 -16.03
N ALA A 448 15.12 -5.12 -16.58
CA ALA A 448 15.67 -6.43 -16.89
C ALA A 448 16.49 -6.34 -18.16
N LEU A 449 17.78 -6.66 -18.10
CA LEU A 449 18.71 -6.48 -19.20
C LEU A 449 19.53 -7.75 -19.45
N ALA A 450 19.62 -8.14 -20.72
CA ALA A 450 20.54 -9.19 -21.16
C ALA A 450 21.45 -8.67 -22.27
N VAL A 451 22.77 -8.80 -22.09
CA VAL A 451 23.79 -8.34 -23.04
C VAL A 451 24.67 -9.50 -23.48
N GLU A 452 24.82 -9.68 -24.79
CA GLU A 452 25.68 -10.71 -25.37
C GLU A 452 27.14 -10.26 -25.34
N ARG A 453 28.02 -11.12 -24.80
CA ARG A 453 29.40 -10.74 -24.41
C ARG A 453 30.35 -10.55 -25.59
N THR A 454 30.14 -11.25 -26.70
CA THR A 454 31.05 -11.21 -27.87
C THR A 454 30.93 -9.90 -28.63
N GLN A 455 29.70 -9.42 -28.85
CA GLN A 455 29.40 -8.24 -29.65
C GLN A 455 29.00 -7.03 -28.80
N GLY A 456 28.71 -7.23 -27.51
CA GLY A 456 28.21 -6.18 -26.61
C GLY A 456 26.81 -5.71 -26.97
N LEU A 457 25.99 -6.57 -27.57
CA LEU A 457 24.64 -6.23 -28.00
C LEU A 457 23.63 -6.57 -26.91
N ALA A 458 22.77 -5.61 -26.55
CA ALA A 458 21.59 -5.88 -25.75
C ALA A 458 20.64 -6.77 -26.56
N VAL A 459 20.44 -8.00 -26.10
CA VAL A 459 19.59 -9.02 -26.77
C VAL A 459 18.22 -9.15 -26.11
N TYR A 460 18.07 -8.63 -24.89
CA TYR A 460 16.81 -8.52 -24.19
C TYR A 460 16.82 -7.28 -23.31
N GLN A 461 15.71 -6.55 -23.32
CA GLN A 461 15.44 -5.49 -22.35
C GLN A 461 13.94 -5.46 -22.08
N ASP A 462 13.57 -5.29 -20.81
CA ASP A 462 12.18 -5.08 -20.41
C ASP A 462 12.14 -4.20 -19.16
N LEU A 463 11.07 -3.42 -19.03
CA LEU A 463 10.88 -2.53 -17.90
C LEU A 463 9.73 -3.07 -17.03
N VAL A 464 10.04 -3.40 -15.80
CA VAL A 464 9.08 -3.95 -14.84
C VAL A 464 8.80 -2.92 -13.75
N THR A 465 7.57 -2.87 -13.29
CA THR A 465 7.15 -2.05 -12.15
C THR A 465 6.49 -2.95 -11.12
N GLY A 466 6.68 -2.65 -9.83
CA GLY A 466 6.09 -3.43 -8.73
C GLY A 466 7.11 -4.31 -8.00
N ASP A 467 6.64 -5.46 -7.51
CA ASP A 467 7.38 -6.35 -6.61
C ASP A 467 8.57 -7.06 -7.29
N GLU A 468 9.71 -7.13 -6.59
CA GLU A 468 10.91 -7.87 -7.00
C GLU A 468 10.86 -9.37 -6.63
N GLY A 469 9.66 -9.90 -6.39
CA GLY A 469 9.50 -11.27 -5.93
C GLY A 469 10.03 -12.33 -6.91
N PRO A 470 10.19 -13.59 -6.46
CA PRO A 470 10.74 -14.69 -7.26
C PRO A 470 10.08 -14.88 -8.63
N SER A 471 8.78 -14.60 -8.74
CA SER A 471 8.05 -14.72 -10.00
C SER A 471 8.53 -13.73 -11.07
N VAL A 472 8.88 -12.50 -10.69
CA VAL A 472 9.30 -11.47 -11.64
C VAL A 472 10.67 -11.82 -12.22
N TRP A 473 11.65 -12.11 -11.36
CA TRP A 473 12.98 -12.55 -11.78
C TRP A 473 12.93 -13.76 -12.71
N GLN A 474 12.19 -14.79 -12.31
CA GLN A 474 12.11 -16.01 -13.08
C GLN A 474 11.36 -15.81 -14.40
N ASN A 475 10.32 -14.97 -14.45
CA ASN A 475 9.58 -14.68 -15.68
C ASN A 475 10.42 -13.88 -16.66
N GLN A 476 11.13 -12.86 -16.18
CA GLN A 476 12.01 -12.04 -17.02
C GLN A 476 13.14 -12.86 -17.64
N PHE A 477 13.71 -13.79 -16.86
CA PHE A 477 14.69 -14.73 -17.38
C PHE A 477 14.11 -15.67 -18.46
N ILE A 478 12.89 -16.17 -18.28
CA ILE A 478 12.19 -17.01 -19.28
C ILE A 478 11.87 -16.20 -20.55
N ASN A 479 11.44 -14.95 -20.39
CA ASN A 479 11.17 -14.03 -21.49
C ASN A 479 12.43 -13.75 -22.30
N MET A 480 13.57 -13.53 -21.63
CA MET A 480 14.88 -13.41 -22.29
C MET A 480 15.19 -14.65 -23.15
N ILE A 481 15.12 -15.86 -22.59
CA ILE A 481 15.38 -17.10 -23.36
C ILE A 481 14.43 -17.20 -24.56
N THR A 482 13.16 -16.86 -24.35
CA THR A 482 12.13 -16.93 -25.39
C THR A 482 12.39 -15.92 -26.50
N ALA A 483 12.74 -14.68 -26.16
CA ALA A 483 13.05 -13.60 -27.10
C ALA A 483 14.31 -13.90 -27.94
N MET A 484 15.30 -14.55 -27.32
CA MET A 484 16.53 -15.00 -28.00
C MET A 484 16.32 -16.25 -28.87
N GLU A 485 15.17 -16.92 -28.75
CA GLU A 485 14.87 -18.23 -29.35
C GLU A 485 15.95 -19.29 -29.06
N GLY A 486 16.64 -19.18 -27.92
CA GLY A 486 17.81 -19.99 -27.61
C GLY A 486 18.23 -19.93 -26.15
N ILE A 487 18.61 -21.07 -25.59
CA ILE A 487 19.22 -21.14 -24.25
C ILE A 487 20.73 -20.90 -24.40
N PRO A 488 21.30 -19.83 -23.80
CA PRO A 488 22.74 -19.58 -23.89
C PRO A 488 23.57 -20.73 -23.29
N GLU A 489 24.77 -20.94 -23.82
CA GLU A 489 25.71 -21.92 -23.29
C GLU A 489 26.30 -21.50 -21.94
N THR A 490 26.43 -20.19 -21.71
CA THR A 490 26.87 -19.61 -20.45
C THR A 490 26.04 -18.37 -20.15
N ILE A 491 25.59 -18.24 -18.92
CA ILE A 491 24.90 -17.06 -18.40
C ILE A 491 25.72 -16.55 -17.22
N LEU A 492 26.02 -15.26 -17.23
CA LEU A 492 26.74 -14.56 -16.18
C LEU A 492 25.73 -13.70 -15.43
N VAL A 493 25.70 -13.82 -14.11
CA VAL A 493 24.73 -13.12 -13.24
C VAL A 493 25.43 -12.63 -11.97
N ASP A 494 24.85 -11.62 -11.32
CA ASP A 494 25.23 -11.24 -9.95
C ASP A 494 24.63 -12.21 -8.91
N GLU A 495 25.04 -12.06 -7.65
CA GLU A 495 24.61 -12.92 -6.54
C GLU A 495 23.09 -12.88 -6.29
N LYS A 496 22.48 -11.69 -6.34
CA LYS A 496 21.04 -11.50 -6.14
C LYS A 496 20.24 -12.23 -7.23
N THR A 497 20.65 -12.07 -8.48
CA THR A 497 20.05 -12.73 -9.64
C THR A 497 20.21 -14.25 -9.55
N ALA A 498 21.39 -14.74 -9.17
CA ALA A 498 21.64 -16.17 -8.98
C ALA A 498 20.72 -16.78 -7.91
N HIS A 499 20.51 -16.07 -6.80
CA HIS A 499 19.62 -16.49 -5.73
C HIS A 499 18.19 -16.69 -6.25
N TYR A 500 17.61 -15.69 -6.91
CA TYR A 500 16.23 -15.79 -7.43
C TYR A 500 16.05 -16.83 -8.55
N LEU A 501 17.11 -17.09 -9.33
CA LEU A 501 17.09 -18.06 -10.43
C LEU A 501 17.47 -19.48 -10.01
N LYS A 502 17.98 -19.70 -8.79
CA LYS A 502 18.45 -21.01 -8.29
C LYS A 502 17.49 -22.19 -8.59
N PRO A 503 16.15 -22.07 -8.44
CA PRO A 503 15.22 -23.14 -8.78
C PRO A 503 15.19 -23.45 -10.28
N LEU A 504 15.22 -22.42 -11.13
CA LEU A 504 15.26 -22.55 -12.59
C LEU A 504 16.57 -23.14 -13.08
N ILE A 505 17.71 -22.67 -12.53
CA ILE A 505 19.05 -23.17 -12.85
C ILE A 505 19.09 -24.68 -12.65
N THR A 506 18.60 -25.14 -11.50
CA THR A 506 18.55 -26.56 -11.14
C THR A 506 17.60 -27.34 -12.07
N LYS A 507 16.40 -26.80 -12.31
CA LYS A 507 15.35 -27.46 -13.09
C LYS A 507 15.73 -27.64 -14.57
N LEU A 508 16.28 -26.60 -15.17
CA LEU A 508 16.63 -26.53 -16.60
C LEU A 508 18.09 -26.94 -16.88
N LYS A 509 18.89 -27.20 -15.83
CA LYS A 509 20.32 -27.56 -15.91
C LYS A 509 21.10 -26.51 -16.70
N LEU A 510 20.88 -25.25 -16.35
CA LEU A 510 21.53 -24.10 -16.95
C LEU A 510 22.98 -24.02 -16.47
N ASN A 511 23.84 -23.47 -17.32
CA ASN A 511 25.22 -23.17 -16.97
C ASN A 511 25.29 -21.69 -16.60
N VAL A 512 25.31 -21.42 -15.30
CA VAL A 512 25.31 -20.07 -14.74
C VAL A 512 26.57 -19.88 -13.91
N ASP A 513 27.33 -18.84 -14.23
CA ASP A 513 28.48 -18.40 -13.46
C ASP A 513 28.09 -17.11 -12.72
N VAL A 514 28.36 -17.07 -11.42
CA VAL A 514 28.13 -15.88 -10.58
C VAL A 514 29.39 -15.04 -10.63
N GLU A 515 29.27 -13.78 -11.00
CA GLU A 515 30.37 -12.83 -11.15
C GLU A 515 30.13 -11.61 -10.26
N ASP A 516 31.20 -11.07 -9.67
CA ASP A 516 31.12 -9.87 -8.83
C ASP A 516 30.74 -8.62 -9.64
N GLU A 517 31.06 -8.59 -10.94
CA GLU A 517 30.71 -7.50 -11.84
C GLU A 517 30.24 -8.00 -13.20
N LEU A 518 29.18 -7.37 -13.74
CA LEU A 518 28.67 -7.55 -15.09
C LEU A 518 28.97 -6.30 -15.93
N PRO A 519 30.18 -6.20 -16.54
CA PRO A 519 30.67 -4.95 -17.09
C PRO A 519 29.85 -4.40 -18.26
N LEU A 520 29.23 -5.26 -19.08
CA LEU A 520 28.43 -4.81 -20.21
C LEU A 520 27.04 -4.37 -19.76
N VAL A 521 26.43 -5.06 -18.81
CA VAL A 521 25.20 -4.60 -18.15
C VAL A 521 25.44 -3.24 -17.50
N ARG A 522 26.48 -3.12 -16.66
CA ARG A 522 26.85 -1.88 -15.99
C ARG A 522 27.08 -0.72 -16.96
N GLN A 523 27.74 -1.00 -18.09
CA GLN A 523 27.94 0.01 -19.13
C GLN A 523 26.60 0.54 -19.68
N VAL A 524 25.63 -0.34 -19.96
CA VAL A 524 24.31 0.05 -20.47
C VAL A 524 23.53 0.82 -19.41
N ILE A 525 23.52 0.35 -18.16
CA ILE A 525 22.86 1.05 -17.04
C ILE A 525 23.40 2.46 -16.85
N ASN A 526 24.74 2.61 -16.85
CA ASN A 526 25.36 3.93 -16.75
C ASN A 526 24.95 4.85 -17.91
N MET A 527 24.87 4.34 -19.13
CA MET A 527 24.40 5.12 -20.29
C MET A 527 22.93 5.55 -20.13
N VAL A 528 22.08 4.70 -19.58
CA VAL A 528 20.68 5.04 -19.27
C VAL A 528 20.64 6.17 -18.24
N HIS A 529 21.35 6.05 -17.13
CA HIS A 529 21.40 7.08 -16.09
C HIS A 529 21.99 8.41 -16.60
N GLU A 530 23.06 8.38 -17.40
CA GLU A 530 23.63 9.59 -18.01
C GLU A 530 22.63 10.29 -18.94
N SER A 531 21.82 9.52 -19.68
CA SER A 531 20.80 10.10 -20.57
C SER A 531 19.68 10.81 -19.79
N LEU A 532 19.28 10.26 -18.64
CA LEU A 532 18.24 10.84 -17.77
C LEU A 532 18.67 12.15 -17.11
N LEU A 533 19.98 12.34 -16.86
CA LEU A 533 20.52 13.58 -16.29
C LEU A 533 20.65 14.73 -17.33
N SER A 534 20.48 14.43 -18.61
CA SER A 534 20.69 15.38 -19.71
C SER A 534 19.42 16.11 -20.19
N ASP A 535 18.25 15.67 -19.71
CA ASP A 535 16.92 16.26 -19.92
C ASP A 535 16.42 17.01 -18.67
#